data_AF-A0A835IJ36-F1
#
_entry.id   AF-A0A835IJ36-F1
#
_cell.length_a   1.000
_cell.length_b   1.000
_cell.length_c   1.000
_cell.angle_alpha   90.00
_cell.angle_beta   90.00
_cell.angle_gamma   90.00
#
_symmetry.space_group_name_H-M   'P 1'
#
loop_
_entity.id
_entity.type
_entity.pdbx_description
1 polymer ?
#
loop_
_entity_poly.entity_id
_entity_poly.type
_entity_poly.pdbx_seq_one_letter_code
_entity_poly.pdbx_strand_id
1 'polypeptide(L)'
;MIDMGFEPQVVGVLDAMPSSNLKHENKDEELDGKRIYRTTYMSSATMPPAVERLARKYLRNPVVVTIGTAGKAIDLITQHVIMIKDSNKWPRLQKLLNDLNRVSSPFPNFHVTVKTT
;
A
#
# COMPACT_ATOMS: atom_id res chain seq x y z
N MET A 1 -3.88 9.13 -0.75
CA MET A 1 -3.73 10.60 -0.96
C MET A 1 -4.82 11.11 -1.89
N ILE A 2 -4.98 10.50 -3.07
CA ILE A 2 -6.00 10.90 -4.04
C ILE A 2 -7.42 10.69 -3.50
N ASP A 3 -7.69 9.54 -2.87
CA ASP A 3 -9.01 9.25 -2.27
C ASP A 3 -9.39 10.19 -1.10
N MET A 4 -8.40 10.91 -0.54
CA MET A 4 -8.63 11.90 0.52
C MET A 4 -8.81 13.33 -0.05
N GLY A 5 -8.87 13.49 -1.38
CA GLY A 5 -9.04 14.79 -2.03
C GLY A 5 -7.79 15.67 -2.08
N PHE A 6 -6.60 15.13 -1.79
CA PHE A 6 -5.36 15.90 -1.80
C PHE A 6 -4.73 16.10 -3.19
N GLU A 7 -5.42 15.71 -4.27
CA GLU A 7 -4.90 15.85 -5.63
C GLU A 7 -4.46 17.29 -5.97
N PRO A 8 -5.24 18.35 -5.68
CA PRO A 8 -4.85 19.73 -5.99
C PRO A 8 -3.56 20.16 -5.28
N GLN A 9 -3.39 19.77 -4.01
CA GLN A 9 -2.22 20.10 -3.20
C GLN A 9 -0.98 19.37 -3.72
N VAL A 10 -1.12 18.09 -4.09
CA VAL A 10 -0.04 17.30 -4.68
C VAL A 10 0.42 17.92 -6.00
N VAL A 11 -0.52 18.29 -6.86
CA VAL A 11 -0.22 18.95 -8.14
C VAL A 11 0.46 20.30 -7.91
N GLY A 12 -0.03 21.11 -6.97
CA GLY A 12 0.58 22.40 -6.63
C GLY A 12 2.03 22.28 -6.17
N VAL A 13 2.34 21.32 -5.30
CA VAL A 13 3.73 21.07 -4.85
C VAL A 13 4.60 20.60 -6.01
N LEU A 14 4.11 19.70 -6.85
CA LEU A 14 4.90 19.14 -7.96
C LEU A 14 5.14 20.16 -9.08
N ASP A 15 4.19 21.07 -9.32
CA ASP A 15 4.32 22.15 -10.29
C ASP A 15 5.27 23.26 -9.79
N ALA A 16 5.43 23.42 -8.47
CA ALA A 16 6.42 24.31 -7.87
C ALA A 16 7.86 23.76 -7.93
N MET A 17 8.04 22.47 -8.23
CA MET A 17 9.39 21.89 -8.34
C MET A 17 10.06 22.31 -9.66
N PRO A 18 11.36 22.67 -9.64
CA PRO A 18 12.07 23.06 -10.86
C PRO A 18 12.15 21.90 -11.85
N SER A 19 11.76 22.16 -13.10
CA SER A 19 11.81 21.20 -14.21
C SER A 19 13.20 21.05 -14.81
N SER A 20 14.14 21.93 -14.46
CA SER A 20 15.52 21.95 -14.97
C SER A 20 16.28 20.66 -14.73
N ASN A 21 15.92 19.87 -13.71
CA ASN A 21 16.58 18.61 -13.39
C ASN A 21 15.75 17.38 -13.77
N LEU A 22 14.68 17.50 -14.58
CA LEU A 22 13.99 16.31 -15.08
C LEU A 22 14.87 15.54 -16.07
N LYS A 23 14.73 14.22 -16.05
CA LYS A 23 15.28 13.36 -17.11
C LYS A 23 14.55 13.64 -18.42
N HIS A 24 15.27 13.45 -19.53
CA HIS A 24 14.70 13.54 -20.87
C HIS A 24 13.56 12.51 -21.07
N GLU A 25 12.64 12.83 -21.97
CA GLU A 25 11.50 11.94 -22.28
C GLU A 25 11.91 10.77 -23.16
N ASN A 26 12.91 10.97 -24.03
CA ASN A 26 13.45 9.93 -24.88
C ASN A 26 14.34 8.98 -24.08
N LYS A 27 14.06 7.68 -24.19
CA LYS A 27 14.81 6.64 -23.47
C LYS A 27 16.21 6.40 -24.02
N ASP A 28 16.44 6.80 -25.26
CA ASP A 28 17.68 6.53 -26.01
C ASP A 28 18.70 7.68 -25.89
N GLU A 29 18.32 8.79 -25.23
CA GLU A 29 19.26 9.89 -24.96
C GLU A 29 20.20 9.51 -23.81
N GLU A 30 21.50 9.54 -24.07
CA GLU A 30 22.52 9.29 -23.06
C GLU A 30 22.41 10.33 -21.94
N LEU A 31 22.30 9.83 -20.70
CA LEU A 31 22.29 10.69 -19.54
C LEU A 31 23.70 11.23 -19.31
N ASP A 32 23.85 12.55 -19.36
CA ASP A 32 25.09 13.21 -18.94
C ASP A 32 25.42 12.83 -17.48
N GLY A 33 26.48 12.04 -17.29
CA GLY A 33 26.94 11.58 -15.97
C GLY A 33 27.42 12.72 -15.06
N LYS A 34 27.64 13.92 -15.59
CA LYS A 34 28.00 15.12 -14.83
C LYS A 34 26.77 15.84 -14.24
N ARG A 35 25.57 15.59 -14.77
CA ARG A 35 24.33 16.25 -14.35
C ARG A 35 23.53 15.40 -13.38
N ILE A 36 23.09 16.01 -12.29
CA ILE A 36 22.22 15.35 -11.31
C ILE A 36 20.76 15.49 -11.75
N TYR A 37 20.15 14.38 -12.14
CA TYR A 37 18.74 14.32 -12.50
C TYR A 37 17.86 14.01 -11.28
N ARG A 38 16.67 14.60 -11.23
CA ARG A 38 15.63 14.32 -10.24
C ARG A 38 15.14 12.88 -10.43
N THR A 39 15.26 12.08 -9.37
CA THR A 39 14.63 10.77 -9.30
C THR A 39 13.34 10.87 -8.49
N THR A 40 12.25 10.40 -9.06
CA THR A 40 10.93 10.46 -8.43
C THR A 40 10.47 9.03 -8.15
N TYR A 41 10.10 8.75 -6.91
CA TYR A 41 9.55 7.47 -6.48
C TYR A 41 8.07 7.67 -6.17
N MET A 42 7.23 6.79 -6.73
CA MET A 42 5.80 6.75 -6.44
C MET A 42 5.48 5.39 -5.82
N SER A 43 4.99 5.41 -4.58
CA SER A 43 4.50 4.21 -3.89
C SER A 43 2.98 4.25 -3.86
N SER A 44 2.34 3.24 -4.45
CA SER A 44 0.89 3.11 -4.43
C SER A 44 0.49 1.66 -4.22
N ALA A 45 -0.57 1.44 -3.42
CA ALA A 45 -1.17 0.13 -3.23
C ALA A 45 -2.14 -0.23 -4.38
N THR A 46 -2.69 0.79 -5.05
CA THR A 46 -3.66 0.64 -6.14
C THR A 46 -3.31 1.58 -7.30
N MET A 47 -3.79 1.29 -8.51
CA MET A 47 -3.53 2.11 -9.69
C MET A 47 -4.85 2.55 -10.37
N PRO A 48 -5.69 3.36 -9.69
CA PRO A 48 -6.86 3.95 -10.34
C PRO A 48 -6.43 4.99 -11.39
N PRO A 49 -7.31 5.34 -12.36
CA PRO A 49 -6.96 6.25 -13.46
C PRO A 49 -6.39 7.61 -13.01
N ALA A 50 -6.82 8.12 -11.85
CA ALA A 50 -6.30 9.37 -11.29
C ALA A 50 -4.83 9.27 -10.86
N VAL A 51 -4.41 8.15 -10.26
CA VAL A 51 -3.01 7.90 -9.90
C VAL A 51 -2.17 7.68 -11.15
N GLU A 52 -2.71 6.97 -12.15
CA GLU A 52 -2.01 6.74 -13.42
C GLU A 52 -1.71 8.06 -14.16
N ARG A 53 -2.67 9.00 -14.18
CA ARG A 53 -2.46 10.35 -14.72
C ARG A 53 -1.29 11.07 -14.05
N LEU A 54 -1.21 11.02 -12.72
CA LEU A 54 -0.11 11.63 -11.96
C LEU A 54 1.22 10.94 -12.25
N ALA A 55 1.22 9.60 -12.28
CA ALA A 55 2.41 8.82 -12.61
C ALA A 55 2.97 9.21 -13.98
N ARG A 56 2.09 9.32 -15.00
CA ARG A 56 2.48 9.68 -16.36
C ARG A 56 2.97 11.13 -16.47
N LYS A 57 2.38 12.07 -15.72
CA LYS A 57 2.77 13.48 -15.75
C LYS A 57 4.16 13.68 -15.11
N TYR A 58 4.41 13.04 -13.96
CA TYR A 58 5.55 13.40 -13.11
C TYR A 58 6.70 12.38 -13.09
N LEU A 59 6.48 11.14 -13.53
CA LEU A 59 7.55 10.16 -13.71
C LEU A 59 8.10 10.22 -15.13
N ARG A 60 9.38 9.86 -15.29
CA ARG A 60 10.05 9.74 -16.59
C ARG A 60 10.61 8.33 -16.71
N ASN A 61 10.13 7.59 -17.70
CA ASN A 61 10.43 6.17 -17.92
C ASN A 61 10.40 5.33 -16.62
N PRO A 62 9.27 5.28 -15.90
CA PRO A 62 9.20 4.57 -14.63
C PRO A 62 9.32 3.06 -14.81
N VAL A 63 10.05 2.43 -13.89
CA VAL A 63 10.01 0.98 -13.70
C VAL A 63 8.93 0.67 -12.67
N VAL A 64 8.01 -0.22 -13.02
CA VAL A 64 6.94 -0.65 -12.12
C VAL A 64 7.41 -1.89 -11.36
N VAL A 65 7.45 -1.79 -10.03
CA VAL A 65 7.76 -2.92 -9.14
C VAL A 65 6.50 -3.27 -8.37
N THR A 66 5.95 -4.45 -8.63
CA THR A 66 4.77 -4.97 -7.95
C THR A 66 5.20 -6.08 -7.00
N ILE A 67 4.87 -5.93 -5.71
CA ILE A 67 5.14 -6.93 -4.68
C ILE A 67 3.80 -7.63 -4.36
N GLY A 68 3.72 -8.92 -4.63
CA GLY A 68 2.50 -9.71 -4.46
C GLY A 68 1.51 -9.58 -5.62
N THR A 69 0.31 -10.15 -5.45
CA THR A 69 -0.75 -10.12 -6.46
C THR A 69 -1.72 -8.99 -6.14
N ALA A 70 -1.84 -8.02 -7.05
CA ALA A 70 -2.76 -6.89 -6.87
C ALA A 70 -4.21 -7.39 -6.66
N GLY A 71 -4.88 -6.89 -5.63
CA GLY A 71 -6.30 -7.16 -5.37
C GLY A 71 -6.64 -8.49 -4.69
N LYS A 72 -5.65 -9.32 -4.32
CA LYS A 72 -5.90 -10.49 -3.45
C LYS A 72 -5.43 -10.22 -2.03
N ALA A 73 -6.33 -10.39 -1.06
CA ALA A 73 -5.90 -10.70 0.29
C ALA A 73 -5.04 -11.97 0.21
N ILE A 74 -3.89 -11.96 0.87
CA ILE A 74 -2.94 -13.07 0.80
C ILE A 74 -3.67 -14.35 1.28
N ASP A 75 -3.74 -15.37 0.41
CA ASP A 75 -4.38 -16.68 0.71
C ASP A 75 -3.71 -17.43 1.89
N LEU A 76 -2.59 -16.91 2.40
CA LEU A 76 -1.85 -17.40 3.57
C LEU A 76 -2.53 -17.05 4.91
N ILE A 77 -3.54 -16.18 4.92
CA ILE A 77 -4.25 -15.81 6.16
C ILE A 77 -5.49 -16.69 6.32
N THR A 78 -5.44 -17.66 7.25
CA THR A 78 -6.61 -18.43 7.66
C THR A 78 -7.51 -17.57 8.54
N GLN A 79 -8.72 -17.24 8.06
CA GLN A 79 -9.71 -16.47 8.80
C GLN A 79 -10.81 -17.37 9.32
N HIS A 80 -11.12 -17.29 10.62
CA HIS A 80 -12.21 -18.02 11.25
C HIS A 80 -13.30 -17.05 11.73
N VAL A 81 -14.52 -17.21 11.21
CA VAL A 81 -15.70 -16.43 11.63
C VAL A 81 -16.58 -17.30 12.53
N ILE A 82 -16.95 -16.79 13.70
CA ILE A 82 -17.78 -17.49 14.67
C ILE A 82 -18.99 -16.63 14.98
N MET A 83 -20.18 -17.11 14.61
CA MET A 83 -21.44 -16.42 14.91
C MET A 83 -21.89 -16.76 16.33
N ILE A 84 -22.00 -15.74 17.19
CA ILE A 84 -22.44 -15.87 18.59
C ILE A 84 -23.28 -14.66 18.99
N LYS A 85 -24.13 -14.84 20.00
CA LYS A 85 -24.83 -13.73 20.65
C LYS A 85 -23.84 -12.86 21.42
N ASP A 86 -24.12 -11.56 21.56
CA ASP A 86 -23.23 -10.61 22.24
C ASP A 86 -22.88 -11.00 23.67
N SER A 87 -23.85 -11.57 24.41
CA SER A 87 -23.64 -12.09 25.76
C SER A 87 -22.54 -13.14 25.85
N ASN A 88 -22.25 -13.83 24.74
CA ASN A 88 -21.34 -14.97 24.70
C ASN A 88 -19.97 -14.61 24.11
N LYS A 89 -19.73 -13.34 23.74
CA LYS A 89 -18.44 -12.88 23.20
C LYS A 89 -17.31 -13.03 24.20
N TRP A 90 -17.50 -12.52 25.42
CA TRP A 90 -16.48 -12.55 26.47
C TRP A 90 -16.10 -13.99 26.90
N PRO A 91 -17.08 -14.87 27.21
CA PRO A 91 -16.77 -16.26 27.53
C PRO A 91 -16.06 -17.01 26.39
N ARG A 92 -16.45 -16.74 25.13
CA ARG A 92 -15.81 -17.37 23.96
C ARG A 92 -14.37 -16.88 23.76
N LEU A 93 -14.10 -15.59 23.98
CA LEU A 93 -12.76 -15.03 23.90
C LEU A 93 -11.84 -15.63 24.98
N GLN A 94 -12.31 -15.72 26.23
CA GLN A 94 -11.54 -16.35 27.32
C GLN A 94 -11.16 -17.79 26.98
N LYS A 95 -12.10 -18.57 26.45
CA LYS A 95 -11.83 -19.94 26.01
C LYS A 95 -10.78 -19.96 24.90
N LEU A 96 -10.91 -19.10 23.88
CA LEU A 96 -9.96 -19.02 22.77
C LEU A 96 -8.54 -18.66 23.25
N LEU A 97 -8.41 -17.68 24.15
CA LEU A 97 -7.11 -17.28 24.71
C LEU A 97 -6.47 -18.41 25.52
N ASN A 98 -7.25 -19.14 26.31
CA ASN A 98 -6.76 -20.29 27.08
C ASN A 98 -6.32 -21.44 26.17
N ASP A 99 -7.05 -21.70 25.08
CA ASP A 99 -6.71 -22.73 24.10
C ASP A 99 -5.43 -22.34 23.32
N LEU A 100 -5.26 -21.06 22.99
CA LEU A 100 -4.05 -20.54 22.32
C LEU A 100 -2.81 -20.59 23.24
N ASN A 101 -2.93 -20.21 24.51
CA ASN A 101 -1.82 -20.26 25.47
C ASN A 101 -1.31 -21.69 25.76
N ARG A 102 -2.11 -22.72 25.42
CA ARG A 102 -1.72 -24.13 25.58
C ARG A 102 -0.89 -24.67 24.41
N VAL A 103 -0.92 -24.01 23.26
CA VAL A 103 -0.09 -24.40 22.11
C VAL A 103 1.24 -23.65 22.21
N SER A 104 2.26 -24.31 22.77
CA SER A 104 3.62 -23.77 22.74
C SER A 104 4.21 -23.94 21.33
N SER A 105 4.83 -22.86 20.82
CA SER A 105 5.60 -22.74 19.56
C SER A 105 4.87 -22.10 18.35
N PRO A 106 5.60 -21.53 17.37
CA PRO A 106 5.84 -20.09 17.34
C PRO A 106 5.64 -19.52 15.93
N PHE A 107 4.45 -19.02 15.58
CA PHE A 107 4.27 -18.31 14.30
C PHE A 107 3.26 -17.14 14.42
N PRO A 108 3.41 -16.13 13.54
CA PRO A 108 3.31 -14.73 13.94
C PRO A 108 1.91 -14.15 13.74
N ASN A 109 1.56 -13.20 14.62
CA ASN A 109 0.51 -12.21 14.42
C ASN A 109 -0.91 -12.77 14.20
N PHE A 110 -1.47 -13.43 15.23
CA PHE A 110 -2.93 -13.59 15.33
C PHE A 110 -3.59 -12.23 15.60
N HIS A 111 -4.30 -11.69 14.61
CA HIS A 111 -5.15 -10.50 14.76
C HIS A 111 -6.60 -10.96 14.97
N VAL A 112 -7.07 -10.97 16.21
CA VAL A 112 -8.48 -11.30 16.52
C VAL A 112 -9.30 -10.01 16.43
N THR A 113 -10.10 -9.87 15.37
CA THR A 113 -11.06 -8.76 15.24
C THR A 113 -12.47 -9.27 15.51
N VAL A 114 -13.08 -8.83 16.62
CA VAL A 114 -14.48 -9.10 16.92
C VAL A 114 -15.31 -7.93 16.35
N LYS A 115 -16.00 -8.16 15.23
CA LYS A 115 -17.00 -7.19 14.73
C LYS A 115 -18.37 -7.51 15.31
N THR A 116 -18.99 -6.53 15.95
CA THR A 116 -20.40 -6.53 16.36
C THR A 116 -21.23 -6.05 15.17
N THR A 117 -22.34 -6.72 14.90
CA THR A 117 -23.35 -6.26 13.92
C THR A 117 -24.09 -5.06 14.47
#